data_AF-A0A8S9GDQ4-F1
#
_entry.id   AF-A0A8S9GDQ4-F1
#
_cell.length_a   1.000
_cell.length_b   1.000
_cell.length_c   1.000
_cell.angle_alpha   90.00
_cell.angle_beta   90.00
_cell.angle_gamma   90.00
#
_symmetry.space_group_name_H-M   'P 1'
#
loop_
_entity.id
_entity.type
_entity.pdbx_description
1 polymer ?
#
loop_
_entity_poly.entity_id
_entity_poly.type
_entity_poly.pdbx_seq_one_letter_code
_entity_poly.pdbx_strand_id
1 'polypeptide(L)'
;MAQPYVKKDDDHDDELEYSPFMGIEKGAVLQEARVFNDAQVDPRRCSQVITKLLYLLNQGESFTKVEATEVFFSVTKLFQSKDTGLRRMVYLIIKELSPSSDEVIIVTSSLMKDMNSKIDMYRANAIRVLCRIIDGTLLTQIERYLKQAIVDKNPVVSSAALVSGLHLLKTNPEIVKRWSNEVQEGIQSRSALVQFHALALLHQIRQNDRLAVSKLVGSLTRGSVRSPLAQCLLIRYTSQVGPLCRLISILGTVSV
;
A
#
# COMPACT_ATOMS: atom_id res chain seq x y z
N MET A 1 -53.24 -35.17 17.37
CA MET A 1 -53.67 -33.87 16.80
C MET A 1 -52.44 -33.16 16.29
N ALA A 2 -52.23 -33.17 14.99
CA ALA A 2 -51.15 -32.43 14.35
C ALA A 2 -51.60 -30.98 14.12
N GLN A 3 -50.82 -30.01 14.61
CA GLN A 3 -51.05 -28.60 14.30
C GLN A 3 -50.62 -28.34 12.85
N PRO A 4 -51.41 -27.61 12.04
CA PRO A 4 -51.00 -27.21 10.71
C PRO A 4 -49.95 -26.09 10.80
N TYR A 5 -48.82 -26.30 10.13
CA TYR A 5 -47.81 -25.29 9.89
C TYR A 5 -48.40 -24.23 8.95
N VAL A 6 -48.67 -23.03 9.47
CA VAL A 6 -48.99 -21.87 8.64
C VAL A 6 -47.72 -21.46 7.93
N LYS A 7 -47.69 -21.61 6.59
CA LYS A 7 -46.69 -20.95 5.75
C LYS A 7 -46.87 -19.45 5.93
N LYS A 8 -45.90 -18.81 6.59
CA LYS A 8 -45.66 -17.38 6.39
C LYS A 8 -45.07 -17.28 5.00
N ASP A 9 -45.76 -16.57 4.12
CA ASP A 9 -45.21 -16.13 2.85
C ASP A 9 -43.96 -15.28 3.18
N ASP A 10 -42.80 -15.82 2.82
CA ASP A 10 -41.55 -15.05 2.75
C ASP A 10 -41.71 -14.10 1.57
N ASP A 11 -42.34 -12.94 1.80
CA ASP A 11 -42.08 -11.75 1.00
C ASP A 11 -40.63 -11.34 1.29
N HIS A 12 -39.71 -12.06 0.65
CA HIS A 12 -38.31 -11.71 0.54
C HIS A 12 -38.25 -10.52 -0.42
N ASP A 13 -38.62 -9.34 0.08
CA ASP A 13 -38.29 -8.07 -0.58
C ASP A 13 -36.76 -8.06 -0.72
N ASP A 14 -36.30 -8.39 -1.92
CA ASP A 14 -34.97 -8.05 -2.40
C ASP A 14 -34.87 -6.53 -2.38
N GLU A 15 -34.59 -5.94 -1.21
CA GLU A 15 -34.07 -4.59 -1.07
C GLU A 15 -32.76 -4.56 -1.86
N LEU A 16 -32.86 -4.27 -3.16
CA LEU A 16 -31.76 -3.89 -4.02
C LEU A 16 -31.03 -2.76 -3.30
N GLU A 17 -29.93 -3.09 -2.63
CA GLU A 17 -29.12 -2.18 -1.86
C GLU A 17 -28.62 -1.09 -2.82
N TYR A 18 -29.36 0.01 -2.87
CA TYR A 18 -29.13 1.08 -3.83
C TYR A 18 -27.79 1.72 -3.49
N SER A 19 -26.79 1.51 -4.34
CA SER A 19 -25.49 2.13 -4.14
C SER A 19 -25.67 3.65 -4.01
N PRO A 20 -25.10 4.32 -2.99
CA PRO A 20 -25.16 5.78 -2.86
C PRO A 20 -24.45 6.51 -4.02
N PHE A 21 -23.80 5.75 -4.91
CA PHE A 21 -23.15 6.21 -6.13
C PHE A 21 -23.94 5.82 -7.40
N MET A 22 -25.19 5.34 -7.29
CA MET A 22 -25.98 5.04 -8.48
C MET A 22 -26.23 6.33 -9.28
N GLY A 23 -26.00 6.27 -10.59
CA GLY A 23 -26.27 7.38 -11.51
C GLY A 23 -25.28 8.53 -11.44
N ILE A 24 -24.12 8.37 -10.79
CA ILE A 24 -23.10 9.42 -10.85
C ILE A 24 -22.50 9.53 -12.25
N GLU A 25 -22.40 10.75 -12.76
CA GLU A 25 -21.83 11.03 -14.07
C GLU A 25 -20.46 11.69 -13.93
N LYS A 26 -19.48 11.24 -14.75
CA LYS A 26 -18.12 11.77 -14.73
C LYS A 26 -18.09 13.30 -14.83
N GLY A 27 -18.81 13.88 -15.80
CA GLY A 27 -18.84 15.33 -16.02
C GLY A 27 -19.33 16.10 -14.80
N ALA A 28 -20.38 15.61 -14.12
CA ALA A 28 -20.90 16.21 -12.90
C ALA A 28 -19.88 16.16 -11.75
N VAL A 29 -19.21 15.02 -11.56
CA VAL A 29 -18.20 14.87 -10.49
C VAL A 29 -16.97 15.74 -10.75
N LEU A 30 -16.51 15.85 -12.00
CA LEU A 30 -15.41 16.74 -12.38
C LEU A 30 -15.78 18.22 -12.15
N GLN A 31 -17.04 18.59 -12.38
CA GLN A 31 -17.53 19.94 -12.07
C GLN A 31 -17.56 20.19 -10.55
N GLU A 32 -17.99 19.21 -9.76
CA GLU A 32 -17.96 19.29 -8.29
C GLU A 32 -16.53 19.45 -7.74
N ALA A 33 -15.52 18.87 -8.40
CA ALA A 33 -14.11 18.96 -8.02
C ALA A 33 -13.56 20.39 -7.97
N ARG A 34 -14.27 21.37 -8.56
CA ARG A 34 -13.93 22.79 -8.42
C ARG A 34 -13.93 23.28 -6.97
N VAL A 35 -14.65 22.60 -6.06
CA VAL A 35 -14.63 22.89 -4.61
C VAL A 35 -13.22 22.88 -4.01
N PHE A 36 -12.28 22.12 -4.59
CA PHE A 36 -10.91 22.06 -4.09
C PHE A 36 -10.16 23.39 -4.23
N ASN A 37 -10.70 24.31 -5.03
CA ASN A 37 -10.16 25.65 -5.25
C ASN A 37 -10.82 26.72 -4.39
N ASP A 38 -11.80 26.36 -3.54
CA ASP A 38 -12.46 27.31 -2.64
C ASP A 38 -11.43 27.90 -1.65
N ALA A 39 -11.55 29.20 -1.35
CA ALA A 39 -10.64 29.89 -0.44
C ALA A 39 -10.63 29.31 0.98
N GLN A 40 -11.76 28.73 1.41
CA GLN A 40 -11.91 28.00 2.65
C GLN A 40 -12.21 26.53 2.35
N VAL A 41 -11.26 25.66 2.68
CA VAL A 41 -11.39 24.21 2.43
C VAL A 41 -12.38 23.61 3.43
N ASP A 42 -13.48 23.05 2.93
CA ASP A 42 -14.37 22.17 3.69
C ASP A 42 -13.90 20.71 3.58
N PRO A 43 -13.34 20.11 4.65
CA PRO A 43 -12.80 18.76 4.60
C PRO A 43 -13.86 17.69 4.26
N ARG A 44 -15.10 17.86 4.73
CA ARG A 44 -16.17 16.88 4.53
C ARG A 44 -16.62 16.91 3.08
N ARG A 45 -16.90 18.09 2.54
CA ARG A 45 -17.30 18.27 1.13
C ARG A 45 -16.18 17.81 0.19
N CYS A 46 -14.93 18.19 0.46
CA CYS A 46 -13.80 17.74 -0.37
C CYS A 46 -13.64 16.21 -0.33
N SER A 47 -13.77 15.59 0.84
CA SER A 47 -13.68 14.13 0.97
C SER A 47 -14.77 13.40 0.20
N GLN A 48 -16.01 13.92 0.20
CA GLN A 48 -17.11 13.37 -0.59
C GLN A 48 -16.81 13.40 -2.10
N VAL A 49 -16.30 14.52 -2.60
CA VAL A 49 -15.96 14.64 -4.02
C VAL A 49 -14.78 13.74 -4.40
N ILE A 50 -13.74 13.65 -3.56
CA ILE A 50 -12.64 12.70 -3.77
C ILE A 50 -13.16 11.25 -3.78
N THR A 51 -14.11 10.91 -2.91
CA THR A 51 -14.72 9.57 -2.88
C THR A 51 -15.43 9.25 -4.19
N LYS A 52 -16.20 10.20 -4.75
CA LYS A 52 -16.85 10.03 -6.06
C LYS A 52 -15.82 9.86 -7.19
N LEU A 53 -14.75 10.64 -7.20
CA LEU A 53 -13.66 10.51 -8.18
C LEU A 53 -12.99 9.13 -8.10
N LEU A 54 -12.65 8.68 -6.89
CA LEU A 54 -12.08 7.36 -6.65
C LEU A 54 -13.04 6.24 -7.06
N TYR A 55 -14.34 6.39 -6.80
CA TYR A 55 -15.35 5.42 -7.23
C TYR A 55 -15.38 5.30 -8.75
N LEU A 56 -15.42 6.42 -9.49
CA LEU A 56 -15.41 6.40 -10.96
C LEU A 56 -14.18 5.66 -11.49
N LEU A 57 -12.99 6.00 -10.99
CA LEU A 57 -11.75 5.33 -11.37
C LEU A 57 -11.79 3.82 -11.06
N ASN A 58 -12.35 3.44 -9.91
CA ASN A 58 -12.49 2.04 -9.51
C ASN A 58 -13.51 1.26 -10.35
N GLN A 59 -14.51 1.92 -10.94
CA GLN A 59 -15.43 1.30 -11.91
C GLN A 59 -14.82 1.18 -13.32
N GLY A 60 -13.58 1.61 -13.52
CA GLY A 60 -12.89 1.58 -14.81
C GLY A 60 -13.13 2.81 -15.68
N GLU A 61 -13.80 3.85 -15.16
CA GLU A 61 -13.91 5.12 -15.86
C GLU A 61 -12.51 5.74 -16.01
N SER A 62 -12.19 6.20 -17.22
CA SER A 62 -10.90 6.85 -17.50
C SER A 62 -11.06 8.36 -17.60
N PHE A 63 -10.13 9.08 -16.98
CA PHE A 63 -9.99 10.51 -17.15
C PHE A 63 -9.05 10.78 -18.33
N THR A 64 -9.41 11.75 -19.15
CA THR A 64 -8.48 12.29 -20.14
C THR A 64 -7.26 12.88 -19.43
N LYS A 65 -6.15 13.05 -20.15
CA LYS A 65 -4.94 13.66 -19.58
C LYS A 65 -5.23 15.04 -18.98
N VAL A 66 -6.04 15.85 -19.66
CA VAL A 66 -6.41 17.20 -19.20
C VAL A 66 -7.23 17.13 -17.91
N GLU A 67 -8.26 16.28 -17.85
CA GLU A 67 -9.09 16.10 -16.66
C GLU A 67 -8.25 15.61 -15.46
N ALA A 68 -7.40 14.59 -15.68
CA ALA A 68 -6.54 14.04 -14.63
C ALA A 68 -5.57 15.10 -14.07
N THR A 69 -4.95 15.88 -14.96
CA THR A 69 -4.07 16.99 -14.60
C THR A 69 -4.81 18.08 -13.80
N GLU A 70 -5.99 18.52 -14.25
CA GLU A 70 -6.78 19.53 -13.54
C GLU A 70 -7.20 19.07 -12.14
N VAL A 71 -7.66 17.83 -12.02
CA VAL A 71 -8.00 17.22 -10.73
C VAL A 71 -6.75 17.12 -9.86
N PHE A 72 -5.61 16.67 -10.40
CA PHE A 72 -4.36 16.57 -9.68
C PHE A 72 -3.95 17.92 -9.08
N PHE A 73 -3.83 18.96 -9.91
CA PHE A 73 -3.47 20.31 -9.48
C PHE A 73 -4.41 20.83 -8.39
N SER A 74 -5.72 20.62 -8.55
CA SER A 74 -6.73 21.05 -7.58
C SER A 74 -6.61 20.31 -6.25
N VAL A 75 -6.39 18.98 -6.29
CA VAL A 75 -6.17 18.15 -5.11
C VAL A 75 -4.90 18.55 -4.36
N THR A 76 -3.81 18.92 -5.05
CA THR A 76 -2.56 19.30 -4.38
C THR A 76 -2.74 20.48 -3.41
N LYS A 77 -3.69 21.38 -3.69
CA LYS A 77 -4.03 22.51 -2.81
C LYS A 77 -4.57 22.05 -1.46
N LEU A 78 -5.22 20.89 -1.41
CA LEU A 78 -5.82 20.33 -0.19
C LEU A 78 -4.80 19.93 0.87
N PHE A 79 -3.50 19.84 0.53
CA PHE A 79 -2.42 19.68 1.52
C PHE A 79 -2.37 20.83 2.55
N GLN A 80 -2.96 21.99 2.25
CA GLN A 80 -3.09 23.09 3.21
C GLN A 80 -4.02 22.76 4.39
N SER A 81 -4.96 21.82 4.20
CA SER A 81 -5.86 21.40 5.26
C SER A 81 -5.11 20.58 6.33
N LYS A 82 -5.45 20.86 7.59
CA LYS A 82 -4.96 20.10 8.76
C LYS A 82 -5.81 18.89 9.08
N ASP A 83 -6.95 18.71 8.40
CA ASP A 83 -7.85 17.59 8.64
C ASP A 83 -7.20 16.25 8.24
N THR A 84 -7.14 15.32 9.19
CA THR A 84 -6.44 14.04 9.02
C THR A 84 -7.19 13.10 8.07
N GLY A 85 -8.52 13.20 8.02
CA GLY A 85 -9.37 12.40 7.14
C GLY A 85 -9.18 12.80 5.68
N LEU A 86 -9.30 14.10 5.40
CA LEU A 86 -9.05 14.68 4.09
C LEU A 86 -7.62 14.40 3.63
N ARG A 87 -6.62 14.50 4.52
CA ARG A 87 -5.23 14.16 4.16
C ARG A 87 -5.10 12.72 3.64
N ARG A 88 -5.83 11.76 4.23
CA ARG A 88 -5.84 10.37 3.73
C ARG A 88 -6.50 10.26 2.36
N MET A 89 -7.59 11.00 2.13
CA MET A 89 -8.25 11.05 0.83
C MET A 89 -7.31 11.61 -0.25
N VAL A 90 -6.54 12.65 0.07
CA VAL A 90 -5.52 13.25 -0.82
C VAL A 90 -4.46 12.21 -1.21
N TYR A 91 -3.95 11.43 -0.26
CA TYR A 91 -3.00 10.36 -0.57
C TYR A 91 -3.57 9.31 -1.54
N LEU A 92 -4.82 8.90 -1.35
CA LEU A 92 -5.48 7.91 -2.20
C LEU A 92 -5.61 8.42 -3.63
N ILE A 93 -6.20 9.60 -3.83
CA ILE A 93 -6.45 10.10 -5.18
C ILE A 93 -5.16 10.40 -5.95
N ILE A 94 -4.11 10.91 -5.29
CA ILE A 94 -2.81 11.11 -5.95
C ILE A 94 -2.24 9.77 -6.47
N LYS A 95 -2.44 8.69 -5.71
CA LYS A 95 -1.96 7.36 -6.09
C LYS A 95 -2.70 6.83 -7.32
N GLU A 96 -3.99 7.14 -7.46
CA GLU A 96 -4.84 6.65 -8.56
C GLU A 96 -4.73 7.50 -9.83
N LEU A 97 -4.49 8.82 -9.72
CA LEU A 97 -4.38 9.70 -10.90
C LEU A 97 -3.12 9.45 -11.76
N SER A 98 -2.11 8.76 -11.22
CA SER A 98 -0.84 8.45 -11.92
C SER A 98 -0.22 9.69 -12.62
N PRO A 99 0.16 10.73 -11.86
CA PRO A 99 0.67 11.98 -12.41
C PRO A 99 1.92 11.79 -13.27
N SER A 100 2.10 12.68 -14.24
CA SER A 100 3.34 12.78 -15.02
C SER A 100 4.52 13.23 -14.17
N SER A 101 5.75 12.99 -14.64
CA SER A 101 6.97 13.34 -13.91
C SER A 101 7.05 14.82 -13.53
N ASP A 102 6.56 15.71 -14.40
CA ASP A 102 6.55 17.17 -14.17
C ASP A 102 5.57 17.56 -13.05
N GLU A 103 4.45 16.85 -12.94
CA GLU A 103 3.44 17.06 -11.92
C GLU A 103 3.85 16.52 -10.54
N VAL A 104 4.59 15.41 -10.51
CA VAL A 104 5.08 14.77 -9.28
C VAL A 104 5.88 15.73 -8.41
N ILE A 105 6.63 16.65 -9.02
CA ILE A 105 7.44 17.66 -8.32
C ILE A 105 6.59 18.50 -7.36
N ILE A 106 5.34 18.80 -7.73
CA ILE A 106 4.43 19.68 -6.98
C ILE A 106 4.09 19.11 -5.60
N VAL A 107 3.88 17.79 -5.54
CA VAL A 107 3.50 17.10 -4.28
C VAL A 107 4.72 16.56 -3.53
N THR A 108 5.88 16.49 -4.18
CA THR A 108 7.07 15.83 -3.63
C THR A 108 7.51 16.47 -2.30
N SER A 109 7.57 17.80 -2.22
CA SER A 109 7.94 18.51 -0.98
C SER A 109 6.94 18.26 0.17
N SER A 110 5.64 18.31 -0.12
CA SER A 110 4.56 18.05 0.83
C SER A 110 4.60 16.61 1.35
N LEU A 111 4.81 15.64 0.46
CA LEU A 111 4.92 14.24 0.82
C LEU A 111 6.22 13.95 1.59
N MET A 112 7.35 14.56 1.23
CA MET A 112 8.59 14.43 2.00
C MET A 112 8.46 15.01 3.41
N LYS A 113 7.74 16.12 3.55
CA LYS A 113 7.39 16.69 4.87
C LYS A 113 6.57 15.70 5.69
N ASP A 114 5.55 15.10 5.09
CA ASP A 114 4.69 14.11 5.76
C ASP A 114 5.43 12.81 6.09
N MET A 115 6.37 12.36 5.24
CA MET A 115 7.26 11.20 5.48
C MET A 115 8.13 11.37 6.74
N ASN A 116 8.45 12.61 7.10
CA ASN A 116 9.23 12.99 8.27
C ASN A 116 8.36 13.57 9.41
N SER A 117 7.04 13.45 9.31
CA SER A 117 6.10 13.94 10.32
C SER A 117 6.26 13.19 11.65
N LYS A 118 5.84 13.81 12.76
CA LYS A 118 5.69 13.13 14.06
C LYS A 118 4.49 12.17 14.09
N ILE A 119 3.62 12.23 13.08
CA ILE A 119 2.42 11.40 12.98
C ILE A 119 2.73 10.18 12.12
N ASP A 120 2.82 9.01 12.73
CA ASP A 120 3.20 7.76 12.04
C ASP A 120 2.31 7.43 10.84
N MET A 121 1.02 7.76 10.92
CA MET A 121 0.08 7.54 9.82
C MET A 121 0.41 8.41 8.59
N TYR A 122 0.88 9.64 8.80
CA TYR A 122 1.33 10.50 7.69
C TYR A 122 2.60 9.93 7.08
N ARG A 123 3.54 9.49 7.92
CA ARG A 123 4.79 8.89 7.44
C ARG A 123 4.52 7.67 6.56
N ALA A 124 3.74 6.72 7.07
CA ALA A 124 3.43 5.48 6.36
C ALA A 124 2.68 5.72 5.04
N ASN A 125 1.68 6.62 5.04
CA ASN A 125 0.91 6.89 3.83
C ASN A 125 1.72 7.70 2.80
N ALA A 126 2.50 8.68 3.25
CA ALA A 126 3.38 9.44 2.36
C ALA A 126 4.41 8.53 1.67
N ILE A 127 5.00 7.56 2.39
CA ILE A 127 5.90 6.56 1.79
C ILE A 127 5.21 5.75 0.69
N ARG A 128 3.96 5.30 0.92
CA ARG A 128 3.20 4.53 -0.09
C ARG A 128 2.89 5.35 -1.34
N VAL A 129 2.59 6.64 -1.18
CA VAL A 129 2.32 7.54 -2.30
C VAL A 129 3.60 7.88 -3.04
N LEU A 130 4.66 8.33 -2.34
CA LEU A 130 5.94 8.69 -2.95
C LEU A 130 6.50 7.53 -3.78
N CYS A 131 6.63 6.34 -3.19
CA CYS A 131 7.19 5.20 -3.90
C CYS A 131 6.32 4.69 -5.06
N ARG A 132 5.07 5.17 -5.20
CA ARG A 132 4.21 4.87 -6.35
C ARG A 132 4.45 5.83 -7.52
N ILE A 133 4.77 7.09 -7.24
CA ILE A 133 4.77 8.18 -8.23
C ILE A 133 6.17 8.68 -8.61
N ILE A 134 7.21 8.36 -7.83
CA ILE A 134 8.58 8.83 -8.11
C ILE A 134 9.30 8.00 -9.17
N ASP A 135 10.29 8.62 -9.81
CA ASP A 135 11.25 7.97 -10.70
C ASP A 135 12.55 7.55 -9.96
N GLY A 136 13.51 7.00 -10.71
CA GLY A 136 14.79 6.54 -10.14
C GLY A 136 15.68 7.69 -9.61
N THR A 137 15.58 8.88 -10.20
CA THR A 137 16.35 10.06 -9.78
C THR A 137 15.87 10.53 -8.41
N LEU A 138 14.56 10.76 -8.25
CA LEU A 138 13.96 11.14 -6.98
C LEU A 138 14.10 10.02 -5.94
N LEU A 139 13.99 8.75 -6.34
CA LEU A 139 14.22 7.62 -5.44
C LEU A 139 15.62 7.66 -4.81
N THR A 140 16.64 7.98 -5.59
CA THR A 140 18.02 8.09 -5.09
C THR A 140 18.13 9.20 -4.03
N GLN A 141 17.43 10.33 -4.22
CA GLN A 141 17.43 11.44 -3.27
C GLN A 141 16.75 11.06 -1.95
N ILE A 142 15.67 10.28 -1.99
CA ILE A 142 14.92 9.89 -0.79
C ILE A 142 15.37 8.56 -0.16
N GLU A 143 16.33 7.85 -0.77
CA GLU A 143 16.78 6.50 -0.36
C GLU A 143 17.08 6.42 1.14
N ARG A 144 17.79 7.42 1.69
CA ARG A 144 18.15 7.47 3.11
C ARG A 144 16.92 7.43 4.02
N TYR A 145 15.86 8.18 3.68
CA TYR A 145 14.63 8.21 4.46
C TYR A 145 13.88 6.88 4.40
N LEU A 146 13.89 6.22 3.23
CA LEU A 146 13.28 4.90 3.07
C LEU A 146 14.02 3.83 3.89
N LYS A 147 15.36 3.84 3.89
CA LYS A 147 16.17 2.95 4.73
C LYS A 147 15.85 3.11 6.22
N GLN A 148 15.74 4.35 6.70
CA GLN A 148 15.31 4.64 8.07
C GLN A 148 13.89 4.16 8.35
N ALA A 149 12.97 4.31 7.39
CA ALA A 149 11.60 3.84 7.54
C ALA A 149 11.53 2.30 7.59
N ILE A 150 12.37 1.56 6.86
CA ILE A 150 12.41 0.08 6.90
C ILE A 150 12.67 -0.43 8.32
N VAL A 151 13.59 0.19 9.06
CA VAL A 151 13.95 -0.20 10.43
C VAL A 151 13.18 0.57 11.50
N ASP A 152 12.06 1.21 11.13
CA ASP A 152 11.27 2.00 12.05
C ASP A 152 10.63 1.16 13.16
N LYS A 153 10.56 1.72 14.37
CA LYS A 153 9.92 1.07 15.53
C LYS A 153 8.42 0.89 15.33
N ASN A 154 7.77 1.80 14.60
CA ASN A 154 6.36 1.69 14.28
C ASN A 154 6.19 0.66 13.13
N PRO A 155 5.47 -0.45 13.37
CA PRO A 155 5.33 -1.50 12.37
C PRO A 155 4.57 -1.06 11.12
N VAL A 156 3.69 -0.06 11.21
CA VAL A 156 2.93 0.46 10.06
C VAL A 156 3.86 1.22 9.10
N VAL A 157 4.83 1.96 9.63
CA VAL A 157 5.83 2.70 8.85
C VAL A 157 6.82 1.73 8.20
N SER A 158 7.38 0.81 8.98
CA SER A 158 8.28 -0.24 8.47
C SER A 158 7.62 -1.09 7.41
N SER A 159 6.39 -1.54 7.65
CA SER A 159 5.61 -2.29 6.67
C SER A 159 5.33 -1.47 5.40
N ALA A 160 5.06 -0.17 5.50
CA ALA A 160 4.86 0.68 4.33
C ALA A 160 6.13 0.74 3.47
N ALA A 161 7.29 0.95 4.10
CA ALA A 161 8.57 1.03 3.40
C ALA A 161 8.98 -0.31 2.75
N LEU A 162 8.77 -1.43 3.44
CA LEU A 162 9.06 -2.77 2.91
C LEU A 162 8.20 -3.11 1.69
N VAL A 163 6.89 -2.84 1.74
CA VAL A 163 5.99 -3.07 0.61
C VAL A 163 6.30 -2.11 -0.54
N SER A 164 6.59 -0.84 -0.24
CA SER A 164 7.09 0.11 -1.24
C SER A 164 8.38 -0.39 -1.92
N GLY A 165 9.31 -0.98 -1.15
CA GLY A 165 10.52 -1.60 -1.69
C GLY A 165 10.23 -2.74 -2.65
N LEU A 166 9.22 -3.58 -2.38
CA LEU A 166 8.80 -4.65 -3.30
C LEU A 166 8.30 -4.09 -4.64
N HIS A 167 7.55 -2.99 -4.62
CA HIS A 167 7.09 -2.34 -5.85
C HIS A 167 8.27 -1.70 -6.61
N LEU A 168 9.13 -0.98 -5.90
CA LEU A 168 10.29 -0.29 -6.48
C LEU A 168 11.34 -1.24 -7.04
N LEU A 169 11.46 -2.47 -6.51
CA LEU A 169 12.41 -3.46 -7.02
C LEU A 169 12.14 -3.80 -8.49
N LYS A 170 10.88 -3.70 -8.94
CA LYS A 170 10.48 -3.99 -10.33
C LYS A 170 11.04 -2.98 -11.33
N THR A 171 11.19 -1.72 -10.92
CA THR A 171 11.58 -0.61 -11.80
C THR A 171 12.98 -0.06 -11.48
N ASN A 172 13.44 -0.21 -10.23
CA ASN A 172 14.71 0.33 -9.73
C ASN A 172 15.51 -0.73 -8.92
N PRO A 173 15.81 -1.91 -9.50
CA PRO A 173 16.39 -3.03 -8.75
C PRO A 173 17.75 -2.70 -8.12
N GLU A 174 18.60 -1.95 -8.83
CA GLU A 174 19.95 -1.62 -8.36
C GLU A 174 19.95 -0.71 -7.12
N ILE A 175 18.92 0.12 -6.95
CA ILE A 175 18.77 0.96 -5.76
C ILE A 175 18.28 0.10 -4.59
N VAL A 176 17.21 -0.68 -4.81
CA VAL A 176 16.56 -1.46 -3.73
C VAL A 176 17.46 -2.60 -3.21
N LYS A 177 18.29 -3.22 -4.06
CA LYS A 177 19.27 -4.24 -3.61
C LYS A 177 20.20 -3.72 -2.51
N ARG A 178 20.51 -2.41 -2.50
CA ARG A 178 21.34 -1.75 -1.47
C ARG A 178 20.67 -1.67 -0.10
N TRP A 179 19.40 -2.04 0.02
CA TRP A 179 18.62 -2.01 1.26
C TRP A 179 18.67 -3.35 2.00
N SER A 180 19.44 -4.32 1.48
CA SER A 180 19.52 -5.69 2.00
C SER A 180 19.78 -5.78 3.51
N ASN A 181 20.57 -4.87 4.06
CA ASN A 181 20.92 -4.88 5.48
C ASN A 181 19.73 -4.45 6.35
N GLU A 182 19.09 -3.34 6.01
CA GLU A 182 17.90 -2.83 6.69
C GLU A 182 16.73 -3.82 6.59
N VAL A 183 16.55 -4.43 5.41
CA VAL A 183 15.50 -5.45 5.21
C VAL A 183 15.81 -6.71 6.03
N GLN A 184 17.07 -7.13 6.11
CA GLN A 184 17.50 -8.28 6.92
C GLN A 184 17.22 -8.08 8.41
N GLU A 185 17.32 -6.85 8.93
CA GLU A 185 16.92 -6.51 10.31
C GLU A 185 15.41 -6.72 10.52
N GLY A 186 14.58 -6.32 9.54
CA GLY A 186 13.13 -6.49 9.58
C GLY A 186 12.66 -7.94 9.74
N ILE A 187 13.46 -8.92 9.31
CA ILE A 187 13.18 -10.35 9.51
C ILE A 187 13.17 -10.74 11.00
N GLN A 188 13.93 -10.04 11.83
CA GLN A 188 13.98 -10.26 13.28
C GLN A 188 12.93 -9.43 14.03
N SER A 189 12.06 -8.70 13.32
CA SER A 189 11.01 -7.89 13.93
C SER A 189 10.06 -8.74 14.76
N ARG A 190 9.61 -8.18 15.89
CA ARG A 190 8.56 -8.78 16.72
C ARG A 190 7.18 -8.68 16.06
N SER A 191 7.00 -7.75 15.11
CA SER A 191 5.77 -7.61 14.35
C SER A 191 5.69 -8.68 13.26
N ALA A 192 4.64 -9.51 13.31
CA ALA A 192 4.41 -10.56 12.33
C ALA A 192 4.31 -10.03 10.88
N LEU A 193 3.68 -8.86 10.69
CA LEU A 193 3.57 -8.25 9.36
C LEU A 193 4.91 -7.73 8.85
N VAL A 194 5.72 -7.09 9.71
CA VAL A 194 7.04 -6.60 9.31
C VAL A 194 7.95 -7.77 8.95
N GLN A 195 7.98 -8.83 9.77
CA GLN A 195 8.75 -10.03 9.47
C GLN A 195 8.34 -10.67 8.12
N PHE A 196 7.04 -10.72 7.83
CA PHE A 196 6.52 -11.22 6.56
C PHE A 196 6.96 -10.37 5.36
N HIS A 197 6.76 -9.04 5.42
CA HIS A 197 7.15 -8.15 4.32
C HIS A 197 8.68 -8.10 4.12
N ALA A 198 9.46 -8.17 5.20
CA ALA A 198 10.91 -8.21 5.15
C ALA A 198 11.43 -9.49 4.50
N LEU A 199 10.85 -10.64 4.86
CA LEU A 199 11.18 -11.91 4.21
C LEU A 199 10.84 -11.89 2.72
N ALA A 200 9.66 -11.38 2.36
CA ALA A 200 9.23 -11.27 0.97
C ALA A 200 10.19 -10.40 0.15
N LEU A 201 10.55 -9.21 0.66
CA LEU A 201 11.46 -8.30 -0.03
C LEU A 201 12.88 -8.87 -0.12
N LEU A 202 13.40 -9.46 0.96
CA LEU A 202 14.75 -9.99 0.96
C LEU A 202 14.91 -11.20 0.03
N HIS A 203 13.89 -12.07 -0.04
CA HIS A 203 13.87 -13.16 -1.02
C HIS A 203 13.90 -12.61 -2.44
N GLN A 204 13.05 -11.64 -2.77
CA GLN A 204 13.01 -11.01 -4.09
C GLN A 204 14.34 -10.34 -4.47
N ILE A 205 15.00 -9.64 -3.53
CA ILE A 205 16.34 -9.07 -3.74
C ILE A 205 17.36 -10.16 -4.10
N ARG A 206 17.28 -11.32 -3.45
CA ARG A 206 18.22 -12.44 -3.58
C ARG A 206 17.81 -13.48 -4.61
N GLN A 207 16.66 -13.35 -5.28
CA GLN A 207 16.05 -14.44 -6.05
C GLN A 207 16.94 -15.01 -7.17
N ASN A 208 17.87 -14.20 -7.70
CA ASN A 208 18.82 -14.60 -8.74
C ASN A 208 20.14 -15.18 -8.19
N ASP A 209 20.35 -15.17 -6.87
CA ASP A 209 21.49 -15.78 -6.19
C ASP A 209 21.03 -16.99 -5.37
N ARG A 210 21.17 -18.17 -5.98
CA ARG A 210 20.74 -19.44 -5.37
C ARG A 210 21.42 -19.71 -4.04
N LEU A 211 22.68 -19.31 -3.86
CA LEU A 211 23.41 -19.53 -2.60
C LEU A 211 22.87 -18.60 -1.51
N ALA A 212 22.61 -17.33 -1.83
CA ALA A 212 22.02 -16.38 -0.89
C ALA A 212 20.60 -16.79 -0.47
N VAL A 213 19.77 -17.30 -1.39
CA VAL A 213 18.44 -17.86 -1.07
C VAL A 213 18.56 -19.08 -0.18
N SER A 214 19.47 -20.01 -0.49
CA SER A 214 19.69 -21.22 0.32
C SER A 214 20.15 -20.88 1.75
N LYS A 215 21.04 -19.90 1.91
CA LYS A 215 21.46 -19.39 3.23
C LYS A 215 20.30 -18.73 3.99
N LEU A 216 19.48 -17.94 3.32
CA LEU A 216 18.31 -17.29 3.91
C LEU A 216 17.32 -18.33 4.45
N VAL A 217 16.91 -19.28 3.60
CA VAL A 217 15.99 -20.37 3.98
C VAL A 217 16.58 -21.21 5.10
N GLY A 218 17.84 -21.67 4.95
CA GLY A 218 18.49 -22.49 5.96
C GLY A 218 18.67 -21.82 7.32
N SER A 219 18.85 -20.49 7.35
CA SER A 219 18.86 -19.71 8.59
C SER A 219 17.49 -19.73 9.28
N LEU A 220 16.42 -19.48 8.50
CA LEU A 220 15.06 -19.36 9.03
C LEU A 220 14.43 -20.71 9.40
N THR A 221 14.78 -21.79 8.71
CA THR A 221 14.32 -23.15 9.08
C THR A 221 14.87 -23.59 10.44
N ARG A 222 16.06 -23.13 10.82
CA ARG A 222 16.64 -23.41 12.15
C ARG A 222 16.17 -22.43 13.23
N GLY A 223 15.65 -21.28 12.83
CA GLY A 223 15.15 -20.25 13.73
C GLY A 223 13.65 -20.36 13.99
N SER A 224 13.12 -19.47 14.84
CA SER A 224 11.67 -19.31 15.01
C SER A 224 11.17 -18.19 14.09
N VAL A 225 10.26 -18.56 13.17
CA VAL A 225 9.49 -17.59 12.38
C VAL A 225 8.13 -17.45 13.04
N ARG A 226 7.79 -16.24 13.48
CA ARG A 226 6.59 -15.94 14.28
C ARG A 226 5.37 -15.67 13.42
N SER A 227 5.59 -15.09 12.23
CA SER A 227 4.51 -14.72 11.33
C SER A 227 4.01 -15.94 10.56
N PRO A 228 2.71 -16.29 10.64
CA PRO A 228 2.15 -17.38 9.86
C PRO A 228 2.32 -17.16 8.34
N LEU A 229 2.19 -15.92 7.88
CA LEU A 229 2.42 -15.58 6.47
C LEU A 229 3.89 -15.74 6.06
N ALA A 230 4.83 -15.43 6.96
CA ALA A 230 6.25 -15.67 6.70
C ALA A 230 6.58 -17.17 6.70
N GLN A 231 5.93 -17.97 7.54
CA GLN A 231 6.04 -19.43 7.50
C GLN A 231 5.54 -19.98 6.16
N CYS A 232 4.39 -19.52 5.66
CA CYS A 232 3.88 -19.89 4.33
C CYS A 232 4.88 -19.54 3.22
N LEU A 233 5.51 -18.35 3.27
CA LEU A 233 6.57 -17.99 2.33
C LEU A 233 7.80 -18.88 2.46
N LEU A 234 8.24 -19.18 3.68
CA LEU A 234 9.39 -20.03 3.93
C LEU A 234 9.19 -21.45 3.37
N ILE A 235 8.00 -22.02 3.53
CA ILE A 235 7.62 -23.31 2.94
C ILE A 235 7.75 -23.23 1.41
N ARG A 236 7.18 -22.19 0.79
CA ARG A 236 7.26 -21.95 -0.66
C ARG A 236 8.71 -21.76 -1.14
N TYR A 237 9.55 -21.06 -0.39
CA TYR A 237 10.94 -20.85 -0.78
C TYR A 237 11.78 -22.10 -0.60
N THR A 238 11.48 -22.95 0.39
CA THR A 238 12.18 -24.21 0.60
C THR A 238 12.05 -25.15 -0.58
N SER A 239 10.88 -25.20 -1.24
CA SER A 239 10.68 -26.01 -2.44
C SER A 239 11.49 -25.52 -3.65
N GLN A 240 12.02 -24.29 -3.63
CA GLN A 240 12.84 -23.73 -4.72
C GLN A 240 14.34 -24.06 -4.58
N VAL A 241 14.82 -24.32 -3.35
CA VAL A 241 16.27 -24.49 -3.09
C VAL A 241 16.72 -25.91 -2.78
N GLY A 242 15.83 -26.87 -2.45
CA GLY A 242 16.27 -28.24 -2.12
C GLY A 242 15.20 -29.33 -2.21
N PRO A 243 15.60 -30.61 -2.04
CA PRO A 243 14.71 -31.76 -2.16
C PRO A 243 13.68 -31.82 -1.01
N LEU A 244 12.53 -32.47 -1.30
CA LEU A 244 11.32 -32.55 -0.47
C LEU A 244 11.55 -32.88 1.03
N CYS A 245 12.62 -33.60 1.37
CA CYS A 245 12.92 -33.97 2.76
C CYS A 245 13.12 -32.78 3.71
N ARG A 246 13.55 -31.61 3.21
CA ARG A 246 13.65 -30.40 4.06
C ARG A 246 12.30 -29.76 4.39
N LEU A 247 11.28 -30.02 3.58
CA LEU A 247 9.92 -29.51 3.79
C LEU A 247 9.28 -30.14 5.05
N ILE A 248 9.54 -31.43 5.29
CA ILE A 248 9.00 -32.19 6.42
C ILE A 248 9.48 -31.62 7.76
N SER A 249 10.74 -31.18 7.84
CA SER A 249 11.29 -30.56 9.06
C SER A 249 10.64 -29.21 9.40
N ILE A 250 10.16 -28.46 8.40
CA ILE A 250 9.47 -27.18 8.60
C ILE A 250 8.01 -27.41 9.02
N LEU A 251 7.35 -28.42 8.47
CA LEU A 251 5.97 -28.76 8.86
C LEU A 251 5.89 -29.34 10.29
N GLY A 252 6.95 -30.04 10.74
CA GLY A 252 7.05 -30.56 12.10
C GLY A 252 7.19 -29.49 13.18
N THR A 253 7.71 -28.29 12.87
CA THR A 253 7.81 -27.18 13.83
C THR A 253 6.57 -26.27 13.86
N VAL A 254 5.68 -26.35 12.87
CA VAL A 254 4.39 -25.64 12.84
C VAL A 254 3.30 -26.43 13.59
N SER A 255 3.55 -27.69 13.92
CA SER A 255 2.62 -28.58 14.64
C SER A 255 2.96 -28.69 16.13
N VAL A 256 2.99 -27.56 16.87
CA VAL A 256 2.86 -27.52 18.35
C VAL A 256 2.16 -26.23 18.74
#